data_AF-A0A7S2U4M0-F1
#
_entry.id   AF-A0A7S2U4M0-F1
#
_cell.length_a   1.000
_cell.length_b   1.000
_cell.length_c   1.000
_cell.angle_alpha   90.00
_cell.angle_beta   90.00
_cell.angle_gamma   90.00
#
_symmetry.space_group_name_H-M   'P 1'
#
loop_
_entity.id
_entity.type
_entity.pdbx_description
1 polymer ?
#
loop_
_entity_poly.entity_id
_entity_poly.type
_entity_poly.pdbx_seq_one_letter_code
_entity_poly.pdbx_strand_id
1 'polypeptide(L)'
;RFECVEIPDAPILQNVTIIDSPGVLSGEKQRLERGYDFSGLVRHWAERSERILLLFDAHKLDISDELKEAIQSLKGNEDKIRCILNKADRVGAQELMRVYGALLWSLGKVVGTPEVMRIFVGSFWDQEYQRADNAVLFDAEKNDLMMDIHDLPKNSTVRKINEFAKRLRHVKVHSLVCDALRSKFSMMSLSSNATQQTKMLEHEKLDDTFHKLAKQHSLHLGDFPDPGEFRKNVEELDIKIWEFERLHQGYLQATDALLANEMPLLFNKLGQGARAAKANKGE
;
A
#
# COMPACT_ATOMS: atom_id res chain seq x y z
N ARG A 1 -13.19 -21.17 -2.83
CA ARG A 1 -12.06 -22.05 -3.20
C ARG A 1 -10.94 -21.15 -3.69
N PHE A 2 -9.72 -21.32 -3.18
CA PHE A 2 -8.54 -20.61 -3.67
C PHE A 2 -7.73 -21.62 -4.49
N GLU A 3 -7.37 -21.25 -5.72
CA GLU A 3 -6.67 -22.11 -6.66
C GLU A 3 -5.38 -21.42 -7.09
N CYS A 4 -4.36 -22.21 -7.41
CA CYS A 4 -3.10 -21.73 -7.94
C CYS A 4 -2.85 -22.45 -9.27
N VAL A 5 -2.50 -21.66 -10.29
CA VAL A 5 -2.13 -22.16 -11.62
C VAL A 5 -0.70 -21.71 -11.87
N GLU A 6 0.18 -22.66 -12.17
CA GLU A 6 1.58 -22.42 -12.48
C GLU A 6 1.82 -22.66 -13.98
N ILE A 7 2.47 -21.71 -14.64
CA ILE A 7 2.84 -21.80 -16.06
C ILE A 7 4.35 -21.53 -16.15
N PRO A 8 5.20 -22.58 -16.08
CA PRO A 8 6.65 -22.43 -15.95
C PRO A 8 7.30 -21.64 -17.11
N ASP A 9 6.77 -21.78 -18.31
CA ASP A 9 7.35 -21.22 -19.53
C ASP A 9 6.86 -19.80 -19.85
N ALA A 10 6.06 -19.18 -18.99
CA ALA A 10 5.58 -17.81 -19.18
C ALA A 10 6.61 -16.79 -18.64
N PRO A 11 7.34 -16.04 -19.49
CA PRO A 11 8.44 -15.19 -19.02
C PRO A 11 7.98 -14.07 -18.08
N ILE A 12 6.75 -13.58 -18.26
CA ILE A 12 6.15 -12.54 -17.40
C ILE A 12 5.99 -13.05 -15.96
N LEU A 13 5.65 -14.33 -15.76
CA LEU A 13 5.37 -14.89 -14.44
C LEU A 13 6.64 -15.12 -13.60
N GLN A 14 7.83 -15.03 -14.21
CA GLN A 14 9.10 -15.02 -13.47
C GLN A 14 9.25 -13.74 -12.62
N ASN A 15 8.57 -12.67 -13.02
CA ASN A 15 8.75 -11.34 -12.44
C ASN A 15 7.50 -10.84 -11.70
N VAL A 16 6.31 -11.35 -12.05
CA VAL A 16 5.04 -10.94 -11.43
C VAL A 16 4.16 -12.16 -11.16
N THR A 17 3.35 -12.07 -10.11
CA THR A 17 2.26 -13.03 -9.85
C THR A 17 0.94 -12.31 -10.07
N ILE A 18 0.06 -12.90 -10.87
CA ILE A 18 -1.26 -12.34 -11.15
C ILE A 18 -2.26 -13.05 -10.24
N ILE A 19 -3.07 -12.27 -9.54
CA ILE A 19 -4.14 -12.77 -8.69
C ILE A 19 -5.44 -12.38 -9.36
N ASP A 20 -6.13 -13.38 -9.91
CA ASP A 20 -7.48 -13.19 -10.42
C ASP A 20 -8.48 -13.31 -9.27
N SER A 21 -9.38 -12.33 -9.17
CA SER A 21 -10.37 -12.23 -8.09
C SER A 21 -11.74 -12.63 -8.62
N PRO A 22 -12.62 -13.22 -7.79
CA PRO A 22 -14.01 -13.43 -8.18
C PRO A 22 -14.66 -12.12 -8.65
N GLY A 23 -15.46 -12.19 -9.72
CA GLY A 23 -16.14 -11.01 -10.26
C GLY A 23 -16.99 -10.29 -9.22
N VAL A 24 -17.04 -8.96 -9.33
CA VAL A 24 -17.91 -8.16 -8.48
C VAL A 24 -19.36 -8.33 -8.92
N LEU A 25 -20.25 -8.55 -7.96
CA LEU A 25 -21.67 -8.78 -8.21
C LEU A 25 -22.36 -7.42 -8.27
N SER A 26 -23.35 -7.32 -9.15
CA SER A 26 -24.10 -6.08 -9.36
C SER A 26 -25.44 -6.01 -8.62
N GLY A 27 -25.85 -7.07 -7.90
CA GLY A 27 -27.14 -7.13 -7.20
C GLY A 27 -27.05 -7.49 -5.71
N GLU A 28 -27.83 -6.80 -4.87
CA GLU A 28 -27.90 -7.00 -3.41
C GLU A 28 -28.19 -8.46 -3.00
N LYS A 29 -29.06 -9.16 -3.74
CA LYS A 29 -29.40 -10.57 -3.45
C LYS A 29 -28.22 -11.52 -3.60
N GLN A 30 -27.35 -11.27 -4.57
CA GLN A 30 -26.18 -12.12 -4.84
C GLN A 30 -25.05 -11.87 -3.84
N ARG A 31 -25.02 -10.68 -3.23
CA ARG A 31 -24.04 -10.30 -2.21
C ARG A 31 -24.20 -11.12 -0.92
N LEU A 32 -25.44 -11.37 -0.50
CA LEU A 32 -25.75 -12.22 0.67
C LEU A 32 -25.32 -13.68 0.48
N GLU A 33 -25.14 -14.12 -0.78
CA GLU A 33 -24.82 -15.52 -1.12
C GLU A 33 -23.32 -15.83 -1.14
N ARG A 34 -22.40 -14.85 -1.08
CA ARG A 34 -20.95 -15.11 -1.15
C ARG A 34 -20.45 -16.03 -0.03
N GLY A 35 -21.02 -15.92 1.17
CA GLY A 35 -20.60 -16.72 2.34
C GLY A 35 -19.21 -16.36 2.89
N TYR A 36 -18.61 -15.26 2.46
CA TYR A 36 -17.33 -14.72 2.98
C TYR A 36 -17.29 -13.19 2.85
N ASP A 37 -16.40 -12.54 3.62
CA ASP A 37 -16.16 -11.10 3.57
C ASP A 37 -15.30 -10.72 2.35
N PHE A 38 -15.95 -10.27 1.28
CA PHE A 38 -15.27 -9.83 0.06
C PHE A 38 -14.45 -8.55 0.27
N SER A 39 -14.96 -7.59 1.05
CA SER A 39 -14.26 -6.33 1.33
C SER A 39 -12.98 -6.57 2.14
N GLY A 40 -13.04 -7.46 3.14
CA GLY A 40 -11.87 -7.92 3.89
C GLY A 40 -10.84 -8.64 3.00
N LEU A 41 -11.29 -9.48 2.07
CA LEU A 41 -10.40 -10.13 1.08
C LEU A 41 -9.71 -9.10 0.18
N VAL A 42 -10.46 -8.13 -0.35
CA VAL A 42 -9.93 -7.05 -1.19
C VAL A 42 -8.88 -6.25 -0.43
N ARG A 43 -9.16 -5.86 0.82
CA ARG A 43 -8.20 -5.17 1.69
C ARG A 43 -6.94 -6.00 1.94
N HIS A 44 -7.10 -7.29 2.26
CA HIS A 44 -5.99 -8.19 2.52
C HIS A 44 -4.98 -8.23 1.36
N TRP A 45 -5.48 -8.32 0.14
CA TRP A 45 -4.63 -8.31 -1.06
C TRP A 45 -4.13 -6.92 -1.42
N ALA A 46 -4.93 -5.87 -1.24
CA ALA A 46 -4.52 -4.50 -1.54
C ALA A 46 -3.25 -4.08 -0.78
N GLU A 47 -3.13 -4.47 0.49
CA GLU A 47 -1.96 -4.21 1.32
C GLU A 47 -0.69 -4.87 0.75
N ARG A 48 -0.81 -6.07 0.18
CA ARG A 48 0.29 -6.94 -0.25
C ARG A 48 0.65 -6.80 -1.72
N SER A 49 -0.31 -6.38 -2.54
CA SER A 49 -0.13 -6.16 -3.97
C SER A 49 0.64 -4.86 -4.23
N GLU A 50 1.39 -4.84 -5.34
CA GLU A 50 2.08 -3.65 -5.83
C GLU A 50 1.22 -2.85 -6.83
N ARG A 51 0.26 -3.52 -7.47
CA ARG A 51 -0.64 -2.95 -8.46
C ARG A 51 -2.02 -3.56 -8.31
N ILE A 52 -3.04 -2.72 -8.45
CA ILE A 52 -4.45 -3.13 -8.38
C ILE A 52 -5.12 -2.66 -9.66
N LEU A 53 -5.60 -3.60 -10.47
CA LEU A 53 -6.29 -3.31 -11.72
C LEU A 53 -7.80 -3.36 -11.51
N LEU A 54 -8.48 -2.22 -11.71
CA LEU A 54 -9.94 -2.14 -11.69
C LEU A 54 -10.45 -2.15 -13.12
N LEU A 55 -11.15 -3.21 -13.52
CA LEU A 55 -11.64 -3.38 -14.89
C LEU A 55 -13.11 -2.91 -14.98
N PHE A 56 -13.39 -2.10 -15.99
CA PHE A 56 -14.72 -1.61 -16.34
C PHE A 56 -15.03 -1.96 -17.79
N ASP A 57 -16.28 -2.28 -18.08
CA ASP A 57 -16.75 -2.54 -19.46
C ASP A 57 -17.28 -1.25 -20.07
N ALA A 58 -16.71 -0.81 -21.21
CA ALA A 58 -17.12 0.41 -21.88
C ALA A 58 -18.57 0.38 -22.40
N HIS A 59 -19.10 -0.80 -22.69
CA HIS A 59 -20.46 -0.96 -23.19
C HIS A 59 -21.49 -1.07 -22.07
N LYS A 60 -21.10 -1.58 -20.90
CA LYS A 60 -21.97 -1.80 -19.74
C LYS A 60 -21.34 -1.23 -18.47
N LEU A 61 -21.06 0.07 -18.50
CA LEU A 61 -20.52 0.75 -17.34
C LEU A 61 -21.56 0.74 -16.22
N ASP A 62 -21.28 -0.04 -15.18
CA ASP A 62 -22.05 -0.08 -13.95
C ASP A 62 -21.09 -0.14 -12.76
N ILE A 63 -21.33 0.71 -11.77
CA ILE A 63 -20.58 0.74 -10.51
C ILE A 63 -21.55 0.34 -9.41
N SER A 64 -21.63 -0.97 -9.20
CA SER A 64 -22.48 -1.57 -8.17
C SER A 64 -22.02 -1.17 -6.76
N ASP A 65 -22.91 -1.32 -5.79
CA ASP A 65 -22.59 -0.98 -4.40
C ASP A 65 -21.49 -1.89 -3.83
N GLU A 66 -21.42 -3.15 -4.23
CA GLU A 66 -20.30 -4.03 -3.86
C GLU A 66 -18.97 -3.55 -4.45
N LEU A 67 -18.97 -3.03 -5.69
CA LEU A 67 -17.77 -2.43 -6.28
C LEU A 67 -17.36 -1.16 -5.53
N LYS A 68 -18.32 -0.31 -5.14
CA LYS A 68 -18.04 0.90 -4.35
C LYS A 68 -17.38 0.53 -3.01
N GLU A 69 -17.92 -0.47 -2.31
CA GLU A 69 -17.36 -0.93 -1.05
C GLU A 69 -15.99 -1.60 -1.20
N ALA A 70 -15.79 -2.35 -2.27
CA ALA A 70 -14.48 -2.91 -2.61
C ALA A 70 -13.46 -1.78 -2.83
N ILE A 71 -13.82 -0.75 -3.61
CA ILE A 71 -12.97 0.43 -3.84
C ILE A 71 -12.69 1.19 -2.54
N GLN A 72 -13.69 1.38 -1.68
CA GLN A 72 -13.50 1.99 -0.36
C GLN A 72 -12.56 1.18 0.53
N SER A 73 -12.54 -0.15 0.37
CA SER A 73 -11.62 -1.04 1.07
C SER A 73 -10.17 -0.93 0.58
N LEU A 74 -9.93 -0.24 -0.54
CA LEU A 74 -8.59 0.07 -1.07
C LEU A 74 -8.00 1.37 -0.50
N LYS A 75 -8.72 2.07 0.39
CA LYS A 75 -8.26 3.33 0.99
C LYS A 75 -6.86 3.17 1.62
N GLY A 76 -5.98 4.14 1.38
CA GLY A 76 -4.57 4.12 1.75
C GLY A 76 -3.65 3.39 0.76
N ASN A 77 -4.20 2.83 -0.32
CA ASN A 77 -3.46 2.17 -1.40
C ASN A 77 -3.84 2.75 -2.78
N GLU A 78 -4.31 4.01 -2.81
CA GLU A 78 -4.81 4.68 -4.02
C GLU A 78 -3.73 4.79 -5.11
N ASP A 79 -2.47 4.97 -4.71
CA ASP A 79 -1.30 5.08 -5.59
C ASP A 79 -1.08 3.80 -6.44
N LYS A 80 -1.53 2.65 -5.92
CA LYS A 80 -1.43 1.35 -6.58
C LYS A 80 -2.54 1.12 -7.59
N ILE A 81 -3.61 1.90 -7.59
CA ILE A 81 -4.79 1.64 -8.42
C ILE A 81 -4.54 2.10 -9.85
N ARG A 82 -4.88 1.25 -10.82
CA ARG A 82 -5.03 1.59 -12.23
C ARG A 82 -6.37 1.10 -12.71
N CYS A 83 -7.10 1.94 -13.41
CA CYS A 83 -8.38 1.57 -13.99
C CYS A 83 -8.17 1.16 -15.45
N ILE A 84 -8.96 0.20 -15.92
CA ILE A 84 -8.96 -0.27 -17.30
C ILE A 84 -10.39 -0.17 -17.80
N LEU A 85 -10.62 0.67 -18.80
CA LEU A 85 -11.88 0.75 -19.53
C LEU A 85 -11.77 -0.19 -20.74
N ASN A 86 -12.19 -1.44 -20.54
CA ASN A 86 -12.07 -2.53 -21.49
C ASN A 86 -13.24 -2.56 -22.50
N LYS A 87 -13.05 -3.25 -23.63
CA LYS A 87 -14.02 -3.38 -24.74
C LYS A 87 -14.43 -2.04 -25.35
N ALA A 88 -13.52 -1.05 -25.30
CA ALA A 88 -13.76 0.29 -25.83
C ALA A 88 -14.00 0.31 -27.36
N ASP A 89 -13.58 -0.74 -28.07
CA ASP A 89 -13.81 -0.93 -29.51
C ASP A 89 -15.27 -1.25 -29.87
N ARG A 90 -16.13 -1.53 -28.88
CA ARG A 90 -17.56 -1.79 -29.10
C ARG A 90 -18.42 -0.52 -29.13
N VAL A 91 -17.88 0.61 -28.69
CA VAL A 91 -18.58 1.90 -28.59
C VAL A 91 -17.98 2.90 -29.56
N GLY A 92 -18.77 3.89 -29.99
CA GLY A 92 -18.29 4.94 -30.90
C GLY A 92 -17.45 5.97 -30.16
N ALA A 93 -16.62 6.75 -30.85
CA ALA A 93 -15.74 7.74 -30.22
C ALA A 93 -16.48 8.73 -29.30
N GLN A 94 -17.66 9.23 -29.71
CA GLN A 94 -18.47 10.13 -28.88
C GLN A 94 -19.03 9.45 -27.63
N GLU A 95 -19.48 8.20 -27.77
CA GLU A 95 -20.00 7.40 -26.66
C GLU A 95 -18.88 7.06 -25.67
N LEU A 96 -17.70 6.68 -26.18
CA LEU A 96 -16.52 6.41 -25.38
C LEU A 96 -16.15 7.60 -24.50
N MET A 97 -16.19 8.84 -25.02
CA MET A 97 -15.94 10.04 -24.23
C MET A 97 -16.97 10.25 -23.11
N ARG A 98 -18.25 9.92 -23.36
CA ARG A 98 -19.31 10.00 -22.34
C ARG A 98 -19.11 8.95 -21.25
N VAL A 99 -18.79 7.72 -21.63
CA VAL A 99 -18.52 6.61 -20.69
C VAL A 99 -17.27 6.90 -19.86
N TYR A 100 -16.19 7.38 -20.49
CA TYR A 100 -14.96 7.77 -19.81
C TYR A 100 -15.21 8.89 -18.79
N GLY A 101 -15.95 9.93 -19.17
CA GLY A 101 -16.33 11.02 -18.26
C GLY A 101 -17.21 10.54 -17.10
N ALA A 102 -18.18 9.65 -17.37
CA ALA A 102 -19.04 9.07 -16.34
C ALA A 102 -18.24 8.19 -15.35
N LEU A 103 -17.27 7.42 -15.83
CA LEU A 103 -16.37 6.63 -15.00
C LEU A 103 -15.52 7.53 -14.08
N LEU A 104 -14.87 8.55 -14.63
CA LEU A 104 -14.06 9.50 -13.84
C LEU A 104 -14.88 10.18 -12.74
N TRP A 105 -16.07 10.67 -13.10
CA TRP A 105 -16.98 11.30 -12.15
C TRP A 105 -17.37 10.37 -11.00
N SER A 106 -17.68 9.12 -11.35
CA SER A 106 -18.13 8.13 -10.36
C SER A 106 -16.98 7.68 -9.46
N LEU A 107 -15.80 7.44 -10.03
CA LEU A 107 -14.58 7.12 -9.28
C LEU A 107 -14.19 8.26 -8.33
N GLY A 108 -14.28 9.51 -8.77
CA GLY A 108 -13.99 10.69 -7.94
C GLY A 108 -14.87 10.78 -6.70
N LYS A 109 -16.15 10.35 -6.80
CA LYS A 109 -17.06 10.28 -5.65
C LYS A 109 -16.73 9.16 -4.67
N VAL A 110 -16.15 8.05 -5.14
CA VAL A 110 -15.97 6.83 -4.34
C VAL A 110 -14.59 6.78 -3.67
N VAL A 111 -13.52 7.15 -4.40
CA VAL A 111 -12.15 7.05 -3.87
C VAL A 111 -11.85 8.14 -2.85
N GLY A 112 -12.44 9.34 -3.01
CA GLY A 112 -12.30 10.42 -2.02
C GLY A 112 -10.89 11.01 -1.94
N THR A 113 -10.09 10.87 -3.00
CA THR A 113 -8.79 11.55 -3.16
C THR A 113 -8.90 12.63 -4.24
N PRO A 114 -8.21 13.78 -4.09
CA PRO A 114 -8.13 14.79 -5.15
C PRO A 114 -7.30 14.31 -6.36
N GLU A 115 -6.52 13.23 -6.21
CA GLU A 115 -5.68 12.69 -7.28
C GLU A 115 -6.50 11.91 -8.32
N VAL A 116 -6.28 12.21 -9.60
CA VAL A 116 -6.97 11.51 -10.70
C VAL A 116 -6.28 10.18 -10.98
N MET A 117 -7.04 9.08 -10.90
CA MET A 117 -6.53 7.76 -11.25
C MET A 117 -6.28 7.63 -12.77
N ARG A 118 -5.18 6.99 -13.14
CA ARG A 118 -4.89 6.63 -14.53
C ARG A 118 -5.87 5.55 -15.00
N ILE A 119 -6.59 5.86 -16.08
CA ILE A 119 -7.51 4.94 -16.76
C ILE A 119 -6.88 4.55 -18.10
N PHE A 120 -6.66 3.26 -18.34
CA PHE A 120 -6.22 2.73 -19.63
C PHE A 120 -7.44 2.38 -20.49
N VAL A 121 -7.51 2.90 -21.72
CA VAL A 121 -8.68 2.72 -22.58
C VAL A 121 -8.36 1.81 -23.76
N GLY A 122 -9.12 0.73 -23.94
CA GLY A 122 -8.89 -0.16 -25.08
C GLY A 122 -9.68 -1.46 -25.04
N SER A 123 -9.25 -2.40 -25.88
CA SER A 123 -9.75 -3.79 -25.88
C SER A 123 -8.54 -4.71 -25.68
N PHE A 124 -8.47 -5.35 -24.52
CA PHE A 124 -7.27 -6.07 -24.05
C PHE A 124 -7.37 -7.56 -24.37
N TRP A 125 -7.40 -7.88 -25.66
CA TRP A 125 -7.41 -9.23 -26.21
C TRP A 125 -6.66 -9.28 -27.56
N ASP A 126 -6.52 -10.47 -28.14
CA ASP A 126 -5.77 -10.68 -29.39
C ASP A 126 -6.65 -10.67 -30.65
N GLN A 127 -7.91 -10.24 -30.53
CA GLN A 127 -8.81 -10.10 -31.69
C GLN A 127 -8.71 -8.72 -32.32
N GLU A 128 -9.06 -8.62 -33.60
CA GLU A 128 -9.18 -7.35 -34.30
C GLU A 128 -10.23 -6.45 -33.64
N TYR A 129 -10.01 -5.13 -33.71
CA TYR A 129 -10.96 -4.16 -33.18
C TYR A 129 -12.26 -4.18 -33.96
N GLN A 130 -13.40 -4.27 -33.26
CA GLN A 130 -14.71 -4.17 -33.91
C GLN A 130 -14.90 -2.79 -34.57
N ARG A 131 -14.35 -1.75 -33.94
CA ARG A 131 -14.25 -0.39 -34.50
C ARG A 131 -12.82 0.10 -34.38
N ALA A 132 -12.20 0.38 -35.52
CA ALA A 132 -10.82 0.84 -35.60
C ALA A 132 -10.65 2.37 -35.48
N ASP A 133 -11.74 3.13 -35.28
CA ASP A 133 -11.74 4.60 -35.25
C ASP A 133 -10.69 5.18 -34.28
N ASN A 134 -10.46 4.49 -33.16
CA ASN A 134 -9.51 4.88 -32.11
C ASN A 134 -8.36 3.86 -31.95
N ALA A 135 -8.05 3.05 -32.96
CA ALA A 135 -7.05 1.99 -32.86
C ALA A 135 -5.69 2.50 -32.36
N VAL A 136 -5.22 3.63 -32.87
CA VAL A 136 -3.95 4.27 -32.45
C VAL A 136 -3.95 4.59 -30.95
N LEU A 137 -5.07 5.08 -30.42
CA LEU A 137 -5.22 5.34 -28.99
C LEU A 137 -5.20 4.02 -28.20
N PHE A 138 -5.95 3.01 -28.64
CA PHE A 138 -6.03 1.72 -27.95
C PHE A 138 -4.68 1.01 -27.89
N ASP A 139 -3.90 1.05 -28.98
CA ASP A 139 -2.56 0.48 -29.04
C ASP A 139 -1.58 1.24 -28.11
N ALA A 140 -1.64 2.57 -28.11
CA ALA A 140 -0.84 3.39 -27.22
C ALA A 140 -1.15 3.10 -25.73
N GLU A 141 -2.43 3.03 -25.37
CA GLU A 141 -2.89 2.74 -24.00
C GLU A 141 -2.56 1.30 -23.57
N LYS A 142 -2.62 0.33 -24.50
CA LYS A 142 -2.17 -1.05 -24.28
C LYS A 142 -0.68 -1.09 -23.99
N ASN A 143 0.13 -0.39 -24.78
CA ASN A 143 1.57 -0.30 -24.58
C ASN A 143 1.92 0.35 -23.24
N ASP A 144 1.26 1.45 -22.88
CA ASP A 144 1.45 2.11 -21.59
C ASP A 144 1.12 1.17 -20.41
N LEU A 145 0.01 0.42 -20.48
CA LEU A 145 -0.33 -0.57 -19.45
C LEU A 145 0.74 -1.68 -19.35
N MET A 146 1.20 -2.19 -20.50
CA MET A 146 2.23 -3.22 -20.52
C MET A 146 3.56 -2.72 -19.96
N MET A 147 3.94 -1.47 -20.24
CA MET A 147 5.12 -0.83 -19.63
C MET A 147 4.96 -0.66 -18.12
N ASP A 148 3.79 -0.21 -17.65
CA ASP A 148 3.51 -0.09 -16.21
C ASP A 148 3.65 -1.44 -15.50
N ILE A 149 3.11 -2.52 -16.07
CA ILE A 149 3.25 -3.89 -15.54
C ILE A 149 4.71 -4.38 -15.59
N HIS A 150 5.40 -4.16 -16.71
CA HIS A 150 6.80 -4.55 -16.89
C HIS A 150 7.73 -3.89 -15.87
N ASP A 151 7.47 -2.64 -15.50
CA ASP A 151 8.30 -1.88 -14.56
C ASP A 151 7.96 -2.14 -13.08
N LEU A 152 6.90 -2.90 -12.78
CA LEU A 152 6.50 -3.25 -11.40
C LEU A 152 7.62 -3.85 -10.55
N PRO A 153 8.43 -4.83 -11.00
CA PRO A 153 9.45 -5.44 -10.14
C PRO A 153 10.52 -4.44 -9.68
N LYS A 154 10.91 -3.53 -10.58
CA LYS A 154 11.87 -2.46 -10.27
C LYS A 154 11.28 -1.49 -9.26
N ASN A 155 10.06 -1.02 -9.50
CA ASN A 155 9.38 -0.07 -8.62
C ASN A 155 9.06 -0.69 -7.25
N SER A 156 8.65 -1.96 -7.21
CA SER A 156 8.41 -2.73 -5.98
C SER A 156 9.67 -2.82 -5.14
N THR A 157 10.83 -3.07 -5.75
CA THR A 157 12.09 -3.19 -4.99
C THR A 157 12.43 -1.87 -4.31
N VAL A 158 12.33 -0.73 -5.03
CA VAL A 158 12.56 0.61 -4.45
C VAL A 158 11.56 0.89 -3.32
N ARG A 159 10.28 0.57 -3.52
CA ARG A 159 9.23 0.75 -2.52
C ARG A 159 9.47 -0.10 -1.26
N LYS A 160 9.83 -1.38 -1.41
CA LYS A 160 10.16 -2.28 -0.29
C LYS A 160 11.35 -1.77 0.52
N ILE A 161 12.34 -1.19 -0.13
CA ILE A 161 13.49 -0.57 0.57
C ILE A 161 13.05 0.68 1.33
N ASN A 162 12.21 1.52 0.74
CA ASN A 162 11.63 2.67 1.43
C ASN A 162 10.80 2.24 2.66
N GLU A 163 9.96 1.22 2.53
CA GLU A 163 9.17 0.67 3.63
C GLU A 163 10.06 0.03 4.71
N PHE A 164 11.13 -0.66 4.32
CA PHE A 164 12.12 -1.18 5.26
C PHE A 164 12.82 -0.04 6.01
N ALA A 165 13.21 1.05 5.34
CA ALA A 165 13.79 2.23 5.98
C ALA A 165 12.83 2.88 6.99
N LYS A 166 11.55 3.05 6.61
CA LYS A 166 10.50 3.56 7.51
C LYS A 166 10.36 2.65 8.73
N ARG A 167 10.29 1.33 8.52
CA ARG A 167 10.17 0.36 9.60
C ARG A 167 11.36 0.39 10.55
N LEU A 168 12.58 0.52 10.05
CA LEU A 168 13.78 0.68 10.89
C LEU A 168 13.69 1.92 11.77
N ARG A 169 13.20 3.06 11.24
CA ARG A 169 12.96 4.27 12.04
C ARG A 169 11.91 4.04 13.13
N HIS A 170 10.78 3.41 12.79
CA HIS A 170 9.74 3.08 13.76
C HIS A 170 10.27 2.15 14.86
N VAL A 171 11.05 1.12 14.51
CA VAL A 171 11.67 0.22 15.49
C VAL A 171 12.61 1.00 16.42
N LYS A 172 13.48 1.86 15.87
CA LYS A 172 14.36 2.73 16.68
C LYS A 172 13.56 3.60 17.65
N VAL A 173 12.54 4.31 17.15
CA VAL A 173 11.67 5.17 17.97
C VAL A 173 10.98 4.36 19.06
N HIS A 174 10.38 3.23 18.70
CA HIS A 174 9.67 2.37 19.64
C HIS A 174 10.59 1.84 20.74
N SER A 175 11.80 1.39 20.38
CA SER A 175 12.81 0.96 21.35
C SER A 175 13.20 2.07 22.33
N LEU A 176 13.39 3.30 21.85
CA LEU A 176 13.70 4.46 22.69
C LEU A 176 12.54 4.83 23.62
N VAL A 177 11.29 4.76 23.13
CA VAL A 177 10.09 4.98 23.93
C VAL A 177 10.00 3.96 25.06
N CYS A 178 10.14 2.66 24.74
CA CYS A 178 10.08 1.60 25.75
C CYS A 178 11.17 1.77 26.81
N ASP A 179 12.40 2.11 26.41
CA ASP A 179 13.51 2.34 27.35
C ASP A 179 13.30 3.57 28.24
N ALA A 180 12.80 4.67 27.68
CA ALA A 180 12.50 5.89 28.43
C ALA A 180 11.38 5.67 29.44
N LEU A 181 10.32 4.96 29.05
CA LEU A 181 9.22 4.60 29.95
C LEU A 181 9.72 3.68 31.07
N ARG A 182 10.45 2.63 30.73
CA ARG A 182 11.08 1.71 31.69
C ARG A 182 11.99 2.45 32.68
N SER A 183 12.81 3.38 32.20
CA SER A 183 13.75 4.14 33.03
C SER A 183 13.05 5.05 34.04
N LYS A 184 11.88 5.60 33.70
CA LYS A 184 11.03 6.38 34.64
C LYS A 184 10.45 5.50 35.75
N PHE A 185 10.17 4.22 35.49
CA PHE A 185 9.78 3.27 36.54
C PHE A 185 10.91 2.97 37.52
N SER A 186 12.14 2.83 37.03
CA SER A 186 13.31 2.59 37.88
C SER A 186 13.65 3.76 38.81
N MET A 187 13.12 4.97 38.57
CA MET A 187 13.51 6.20 39.27
C MET A 187 12.51 6.65 40.36
N MET A 188 11.28 6.12 40.38
CA MET A 188 10.22 6.56 41.31
C MET A 188 9.71 5.40 42.18
N SER A 189 10.38 5.16 43.31
CA SER A 189 10.18 3.97 44.18
C SER A 189 9.02 4.05 45.20
N LEU A 190 8.11 5.03 45.10
CA LEU A 190 7.15 5.35 46.19
C LEU A 190 5.67 5.15 45.84
N SER A 191 5.31 4.71 44.63
CA SER A 191 3.91 4.47 44.20
C SER A 191 3.70 3.04 43.70
N SER A 192 2.46 2.54 43.74
CA SER A 192 2.14 1.25 43.13
C SER A 192 2.40 1.29 41.61
N ASN A 193 2.99 0.21 41.09
CA ASN A 193 3.37 0.12 39.67
C ASN A 193 2.18 0.35 38.72
N ALA A 194 0.99 -0.12 39.10
CA ALA A 194 -0.24 0.06 38.31
C ALA A 194 -0.67 1.54 38.22
N THR A 195 -0.70 2.27 39.34
CA THR A 195 -1.07 3.69 39.33
C THR A 195 -0.04 4.55 38.59
N GLN A 196 1.24 4.17 38.65
CA GLN A 196 2.29 4.83 37.89
C GLN A 196 2.14 4.60 36.39
N GLN A 197 1.84 3.38 35.97
CA GLN A 197 1.59 3.05 34.57
C GLN A 197 0.45 3.88 33.99
N THR A 198 -0.69 3.92 34.67
CA THR A 198 -1.84 4.73 34.22
C THR A 198 -1.46 6.20 34.08
N LYS A 199 -0.73 6.77 35.06
CA LYS A 199 -0.28 8.15 35.01
C LYS A 199 0.70 8.42 33.86
N MET A 200 1.57 7.48 33.51
CA MET A 200 2.55 7.66 32.43
C MET A 200 1.94 7.50 31.05
N LEU A 201 0.88 6.72 30.94
CA LEU A 201 0.10 6.52 29.71
C LEU A 201 -0.96 7.60 29.50
N GLU A 202 -1.11 8.56 30.43
CA GLU A 202 -1.91 9.77 30.17
C GLU A 202 -1.38 10.48 28.91
N HIS A 203 -2.31 10.85 28.03
CA HIS A 203 -1.99 11.32 26.68
C HIS A 203 -0.96 12.45 26.68
N GLU A 204 -1.15 13.48 27.52
CA GLU A 204 -0.24 14.63 27.63
C GLU A 204 1.19 14.23 28.06
N LYS A 205 1.32 13.30 29.00
CA LYS A 205 2.63 12.87 29.51
C LYS A 205 3.37 11.97 28.53
N LEU A 206 2.63 11.15 27.80
CA LEU A 206 3.19 10.31 26.75
C LEU A 206 3.66 11.18 25.58
N ASP A 207 2.84 12.15 25.18
CA ASP A 207 3.17 13.13 24.15
C ASP A 207 4.40 13.97 24.52
N ASP A 208 4.47 14.48 25.76
CA ASP A 208 5.65 15.15 26.30
C ASP A 208 6.92 14.27 26.23
N THR A 209 6.76 12.97 26.46
CA THR A 209 7.87 12.01 26.41
C THR A 209 8.34 11.84 24.96
N PHE A 210 7.42 11.75 24.00
CA PHE A 210 7.73 11.65 22.58
C PHE A 210 8.44 12.91 22.09
N HIS A 211 7.96 14.10 22.44
CA HIS A 211 8.62 15.37 22.09
C HIS A 211 10.03 15.49 22.68
N LYS A 212 10.23 15.07 23.94
CA LYS A 212 11.56 15.05 24.56
C LYS A 212 12.51 14.10 23.83
N LEU A 213 12.07 12.89 23.51
CA LEU A 213 12.87 11.91 22.77
C LEU A 213 13.19 12.37 21.35
N ALA A 214 12.21 12.95 20.66
CA ALA A 214 12.37 13.52 19.32
C ALA A 214 13.48 14.57 19.31
N LYS A 215 13.49 15.47 20.30
CA LYS A 215 14.53 16.49 20.43
C LYS A 215 15.90 15.90 20.82
N GLN A 216 15.94 14.96 21.75
CA GLN A 216 17.19 14.35 22.24
C GLN A 216 17.91 13.53 21.17
N HIS A 217 17.16 12.78 20.36
CA HIS A 217 17.70 11.87 19.35
C HIS A 217 17.62 12.42 17.92
N SER A 218 17.18 13.68 17.74
CA SER A 218 16.98 14.32 16.44
C SER A 218 16.08 13.50 15.50
N LEU A 219 14.94 13.05 16.02
CA LEU A 219 13.96 12.23 15.30
C LEU A 219 12.75 13.09 14.88
N HIS A 220 12.09 12.69 13.79
CA HIS A 220 10.86 13.34 13.37
C HIS A 220 9.67 12.85 14.21
N LEU A 221 8.81 13.76 14.65
CA LEU A 221 7.60 13.41 15.41
C LEU A 221 6.65 12.49 14.62
N GLY A 222 6.66 12.57 13.29
CA GLY A 222 5.85 11.69 12.43
C GLY A 222 6.27 10.21 12.45
N ASP A 223 7.46 9.88 12.95
CA ASP A 223 7.90 8.48 13.13
C ASP A 223 7.42 7.89 14.48
N PHE A 224 6.80 8.70 15.35
CA PHE A 224 6.26 8.26 16.65
C PHE A 224 4.83 7.72 16.50
N PRO A 225 4.44 6.72 17.33
CA PRO A 225 3.08 6.21 17.34
C PRO A 225 2.11 7.26 17.89
N ASP A 226 0.83 7.13 17.55
CA ASP A 226 -0.23 7.91 18.20
C ASP A 226 -0.27 7.58 19.71
N PRO A 227 -0.27 8.59 20.61
CA PRO A 227 -0.30 8.34 22.05
C PRO A 227 -1.52 7.53 22.51
N GLY A 228 -2.69 7.75 21.89
CA GLY A 228 -3.92 7.03 22.19
C GLY A 228 -3.86 5.57 21.75
N GLU A 229 -3.38 5.31 20.54
CA GLU A 229 -3.17 3.95 20.01
C GLU A 229 -2.12 3.19 20.84
N PHE A 230 -1.00 3.82 21.19
CA PHE A 230 0.02 3.22 22.04
C PHE A 230 -0.54 2.82 23.41
N ARG A 231 -1.27 3.74 24.06
CA ARG A 231 -1.94 3.46 25.34
C ARG A 231 -2.91 2.29 25.23
N LYS A 232 -3.78 2.32 24.21
CA LYS A 232 -4.76 1.27 23.97
C LYS A 232 -4.08 -0.10 23.83
N ASN A 233 -3.01 -0.19 23.03
CA ASN A 233 -2.27 -1.44 22.84
C ASN A 233 -1.63 -1.95 24.15
N VAL A 234 -1.12 -1.05 24.99
CA VAL A 234 -0.56 -1.43 26.30
C VAL A 234 -1.63 -1.95 27.25
N GLU A 235 -2.82 -1.34 27.26
CA GLU A 235 -3.95 -1.76 28.11
C GLU A 235 -4.59 -3.07 27.61
N GLU A 236 -4.81 -3.23 26.30
CA GLU A 236 -5.45 -4.43 25.72
C GLU A 236 -4.58 -5.69 25.84
N LEU A 237 -3.24 -5.54 25.80
CA LEU A 237 -2.29 -6.64 25.90
C LEU A 237 -1.80 -6.90 27.33
N ASP A 238 -2.33 -6.18 28.33
CA ASP A 238 -1.89 -6.21 29.74
C ASP A 238 -0.36 -6.08 29.88
N ILE A 239 0.24 -5.17 29.12
CA ILE A 239 1.69 -4.98 29.07
C ILE A 239 2.15 -4.25 30.34
N LYS A 240 3.13 -4.84 31.04
CA LYS A 240 3.75 -4.25 32.22
C LYS A 240 5.02 -3.51 31.83
N ILE A 241 4.99 -2.18 31.85
CA ILE A 241 6.10 -1.32 31.37
C ILE A 241 7.41 -1.57 32.13
N TRP A 242 7.35 -1.96 33.40
CA TRP A 242 8.54 -2.25 34.21
C TRP A 242 9.24 -3.56 33.82
N GLU A 243 8.58 -4.44 33.06
CA GLU A 243 9.14 -5.71 32.56
C GLU A 243 9.86 -5.54 31.22
N PHE A 244 9.82 -4.34 30.62
CA PHE A 244 10.57 -4.07 29.40
C PHE A 244 12.07 -4.33 29.58
N GLU A 245 12.70 -4.85 28.52
CA GLU A 245 14.15 -5.03 28.48
C GLU A 245 14.86 -3.66 28.39
N ARG A 246 16.08 -3.60 28.92
CA ARG A 246 16.93 -2.41 28.76
C ARG A 246 17.40 -2.33 27.32
N LEU A 247 17.37 -1.12 26.76
CA LEU A 247 17.85 -0.92 25.41
C LEU A 247 19.35 -1.13 25.31
N HIS A 248 19.75 -2.12 24.51
CA HIS A 248 21.15 -2.37 24.21
C HIS A 248 21.64 -1.38 23.14
N GLN A 249 22.58 -0.51 23.52
CA GLN A 249 23.11 0.55 22.66
C GLN A 249 23.71 0.02 21.34
N GLY A 250 24.26 -1.19 21.34
CA GLY A 250 24.77 -1.82 20.12
C GLY A 250 23.70 -2.03 19.03
N TYR A 251 22.43 -2.27 19.40
CA TYR A 251 21.35 -2.41 18.41
C TYR A 251 20.92 -1.06 17.83
N LEU A 252 20.96 0.02 18.63
CA LEU A 252 20.74 1.37 18.12
C LEU A 252 21.83 1.76 17.11
N GLN A 253 23.10 1.54 17.47
CA GLN A 253 24.23 1.82 16.58
C GLN A 253 24.17 1.03 15.28
N ALA A 254 23.79 -0.26 15.36
CA ALA A 254 23.59 -1.08 14.17
C ALA A 254 22.44 -0.56 13.29
N THR A 255 21.32 -0.16 13.89
CA THR A 255 20.18 0.42 13.16
C THR A 255 20.56 1.75 12.49
N ASP A 256 21.33 2.59 13.17
CA ASP A 256 21.83 3.85 12.64
C ASP A 256 22.83 3.65 11.50
N ALA A 257 23.75 2.68 11.64
CA ALA A 257 24.68 2.31 10.58
C ALA A 257 23.95 1.75 9.35
N LEU A 258 22.90 0.93 9.55
CA LEU A 258 22.06 0.43 8.47
C LEU A 258 21.39 1.58 7.70
N LEU A 259 20.75 2.50 8.42
CA LEU A 259 20.05 3.65 7.83
C LEU A 259 21.01 4.61 7.11
N ALA A 260 22.18 4.89 7.69
CA ALA A 260 23.13 5.86 7.16
C ALA A 260 24.00 5.33 6.01
N ASN A 261 24.40 4.06 6.07
CA ASN A 261 25.42 3.52 5.16
C ASN A 261 24.85 2.46 4.21
N GLU A 262 24.17 1.43 4.74
CA GLU A 262 23.73 0.28 3.95
C GLU A 262 22.53 0.60 3.05
N MET A 263 21.56 1.39 3.55
CA MET A 263 20.39 1.76 2.76
C MET A 263 20.76 2.57 1.51
N PRO A 264 21.58 3.64 1.57
CA PRO A 264 22.04 4.34 0.38
C PRO A 264 22.83 3.46 -0.60
N LEU A 265 23.67 2.55 -0.10
CA LEU A 265 24.40 1.59 -0.95
C LEU A 265 23.44 0.67 -1.71
N LEU A 266 22.38 0.19 -1.05
CA LEU A 266 21.35 -0.63 -1.67
C LEU A 266 20.57 0.14 -2.74
N PHE A 267 20.20 1.39 -2.47
CA PHE A 267 19.57 2.28 -3.46
C PHE A 267 20.49 2.49 -4.67
N ASN A 268 21.79 2.73 -4.45
CA ASN A 268 22.75 2.95 -5.52
C ASN A 268 22.94 1.70 -6.39
N LYS A 269 23.04 0.52 -5.79
CA LYS A 269 23.14 -0.76 -6.55
C LYS A 269 21.93 -0.96 -7.46
N LEU A 270 20.73 -0.63 -6.98
CA LEU A 270 19.50 -0.77 -7.77
C LEU A 270 19.31 0.34 -8.80
N GLY A 271 19.68 1.58 -8.47
CA GLY A 271 19.67 2.71 -9.39
C GLY A 271 20.69 2.55 -10.53
N GLN A 272 21.86 1.97 -10.24
CA GLN A 272 22.84 1.58 -11.25
C GLN A 272 22.34 0.39 -12.09
N GLY A 273 21.68 -0.60 -11.48
CA GLY A 273 21.03 -1.70 -12.21
C GLY A 273 19.93 -1.22 -13.16
N ALA A 274 19.14 -0.22 -12.77
CA ALA A 274 18.12 0.39 -13.63
C ALA A 274 18.71 1.19 -14.80
N ARG A 275 19.84 1.88 -14.59
CA ARG A 275 20.58 2.59 -15.66
C ARG A 275 21.32 1.62 -16.59
N ALA A 276 21.93 0.56 -16.07
CA ALA A 276 22.61 -0.47 -16.86
C ALA A 276 21.61 -1.27 -17.73
N ALA A 277 20.39 -1.53 -17.24
CA ALA A 277 19.33 -2.17 -18.03
C ALA A 277 18.77 -1.28 -19.15
N LYS A 278 18.92 0.05 -19.06
CA LYS A 278 18.63 0.98 -20.18
C LYS A 278 19.79 1.06 -21.18
N ALA A 279 21.03 0.94 -20.71
CA ALA A 279 22.21 0.90 -21.58
C ALA A 279 22.28 -0.40 -22.41
N ASN A 280 21.82 -1.53 -21.87
CA ASN A 280 21.79 -2.83 -22.58
C ASN A 280 20.57 -3.05 -23.49
N LYS A 281 19.65 -2.07 -23.63
CA LYS A 281 18.55 -2.09 -24.60
C LYS A 281 18.75 -1.12 -25.77
N GLY A 282 19.97 -0.60 -25.92
CA GLY A 282 20.36 0.31 -26.99
C GLY A 282 21.50 -0.25 -27.82
N GLU A 283 21.27 -1.40 -28.46
CA GLU A 283 21.86 -1.83 -29.73
C GLU A 283 20.81 -2.60 -30.53
#